data_AF-A0A818DUN9-F1
#
_entry.id   AF-A0A818DUN9-F1
#
_cell.length_a   1.000
_cell.length_b   1.000
_cell.length_c   1.000
_cell.angle_alpha   90.00
_cell.angle_beta   90.00
_cell.angle_gamma   90.00
#
_symmetry.space_group_name_H-M   'P 1'
#
loop_
_entity.id
_entity.type
_entity.pdbx_description
1 polymer ?
#
loop_
_entity_poly.entity_id
_entity_poly.type
_entity_poly.pdbx_seq_one_letter_code
_entity_poly.pdbx_strand_id
1 'polypeptide(L)'
;MKRETLILEDGSEFNGFVFEASTNISGEVGVPDEKIIDDFGLLRWVESDKIYASGLIVSAYTEQYSHWNAVESLSSWLKKHNVPCLYD
;
A
#
# COMPACT_ATOMS: atom_id res chain seq x y z
N MET A 1 -17.61 -3.18 -4.52
CA MET A 1 -16.43 -2.31 -4.66
C MET A 1 -16.90 -0.99 -5.22
N LYS A 2 -16.73 0.11 -4.48
CA LYS A 2 -17.17 1.45 -4.90
C LYS A 2 -16.04 2.16 -5.66
N ARG A 3 -16.38 2.81 -6.77
CA ARG A 3 -15.49 3.78 -7.42
C ARG A 3 -15.80 5.14 -6.83
N GLU A 4 -14.76 5.87 -6.48
CA GLU A 4 -14.86 7.24 -5.98
C GLU A 4 -13.79 8.09 -6.67
N THR A 5 -14.02 9.41 -6.67
CA THR A 5 -13.07 10.40 -7.18
C THR A 5 -12.59 11.23 -5.99
N LEU A 6 -11.30 11.20 -5.71
CA LEU A 6 -10.67 12.08 -4.73
C LEU A 6 -10.27 13.37 -5.45
N ILE A 7 -10.77 14.50 -4.94
CA ILE A 7 -10.43 15.84 -5.44
C ILE A 7 -9.58 16.52 -4.37
N LEU A 8 -8.36 16.92 -4.71
CA LEU A 8 -7.47 17.65 -3.81
C LEU A 8 -7.74 19.16 -3.89
N GLU A 9 -7.27 19.92 -2.90
CA GLU A 9 -7.48 21.39 -2.84
C GLU A 9 -6.86 22.16 -4.02
N ASP A 10 -5.83 21.59 -4.66
CA ASP A 10 -5.20 22.13 -5.86
C ASP A 10 -5.98 21.84 -7.16
N GLY A 11 -7.11 21.12 -7.06
CA GLY A 11 -7.96 20.73 -8.17
C GLY A 11 -7.54 19.45 -8.89
N SER A 12 -6.52 18.74 -8.40
CA SER A 12 -6.15 17.43 -8.96
C SER A 12 -7.17 16.35 -8.61
N GLU A 13 -7.47 15.49 -9.58
CA GLU A 13 -8.47 14.44 -9.47
C GLU A 13 -7.84 13.04 -9.57
N PHE A 14 -8.17 12.17 -8.62
CA PHE A 14 -7.77 10.77 -8.61
C PHE A 14 -9.01 9.88 -8.68
N ASN A 15 -9.15 9.15 -9.79
CA ASN A 15 -10.21 8.18 -9.98
C ASN A 15 -9.72 6.79 -9.55
N GLY A 16 -10.43 6.16 -8.63
CA GLY A 16 -9.99 4.88 -8.08
C GLY A 16 -11.09 4.10 -7.40
N PHE A 17 -10.70 3.00 -6.76
CA PHE A 17 -11.58 2.22 -5.90
C PHE A 17 -11.21 2.49 -4.45
N VAL A 18 -12.22 2.67 -3.61
CA VAL A 18 -12.04 2.84 -2.16
C VAL A 18 -12.21 1.50 -1.48
N PHE A 19 -11.24 1.17 -0.63
CA PHE A 19 -11.28 0.02 0.25
C PHE A 19 -11.29 0.53 1.68
N GLU A 20 -12.39 0.27 2.39
CA GLU A 20 -12.49 0.58 3.80
C GLU A 20 -11.99 -0.63 4.60
N ALA A 21 -10.83 -0.48 5.24
CA ALA A 21 -10.30 -1.50 6.14
C ALA A 21 -10.79 -1.20 7.56
N SER A 22 -11.47 -2.15 8.20
CA SER A 22 -11.97 -2.00 9.58
C SER A 22 -10.86 -2.05 10.64
N THR A 23 -9.63 -2.38 10.23
CA THR A 23 -8.47 -2.55 11.08
C THR A 23 -7.43 -1.48 10.79
N ASN A 24 -6.95 -0.79 11.84
CA ASN A 24 -5.79 0.09 11.77
C ASN A 24 -4.53 -0.75 11.47
N ILE A 25 -4.22 -0.96 10.19
CA ILE A 25 -2.94 -1.56 9.79
C ILE A 25 -2.08 -0.45 9.20
N SER A 26 -1.31 0.17 10.07
CA SER A 26 -0.61 1.43 9.86
C SER A 26 0.89 1.20 9.62
N GLY A 27 1.29 0.31 8.72
CA GLY A 27 2.71 0.12 8.36
C GLY A 27 3.58 -0.69 9.34
N GLU A 28 3.04 -1.11 10.48
CA GLU A 28 3.76 -1.89 11.51
C GLU A 28 4.31 -3.23 11.01
N VAL A 29 3.61 -3.86 10.05
CA VAL A 29 4.02 -5.14 9.46
C VAL A 29 5.09 -4.98 8.38
N GLY A 30 5.41 -3.76 7.97
CA GLY A 30 6.31 -3.48 6.85
C GLY A 30 5.86 -4.15 5.56
N VAL A 31 6.79 -4.32 4.63
CA VAL A 31 6.56 -5.03 3.36
C VAL A 31 7.58 -6.17 3.22
N PRO A 32 7.13 -7.41 2.94
CA PRO A 32 8.01 -8.53 2.67
C PRO A 32 8.66 -8.44 1.28
N ASP A 33 9.65 -9.29 1.00
CA ASP A 33 10.33 -9.27 -0.30
C ASP A 33 9.37 -9.68 -1.44
N GLU A 34 9.00 -8.70 -2.27
CA GLU A 34 8.09 -8.84 -3.40
C GLU A 34 8.64 -9.72 -4.52
N LYS A 35 9.93 -10.10 -4.51
CA LYS A 35 10.57 -10.88 -5.57
C LYS A 35 10.61 -12.38 -5.30
N ILE A 36 10.20 -12.83 -4.12
CA ILE A 36 10.20 -14.25 -3.78
C ILE A 36 9.12 -14.96 -4.58
N ILE A 37 9.53 -15.97 -5.36
CA ILE A 37 8.65 -16.81 -6.16
C ILE A 37 8.38 -18.12 -5.43
N ASP A 38 7.14 -18.60 -5.47
CA ASP A 38 6.74 -19.89 -4.92
C ASP A 38 6.94 -21.06 -5.90
N ASP A 39 6.57 -22.27 -5.46
CA ASP A 39 6.77 -23.49 -6.25
C ASP A 39 5.88 -23.55 -7.51
N PHE A 40 4.91 -22.64 -7.63
CA PHE A 40 4.00 -22.52 -8.78
C PHE A 40 4.40 -21.38 -9.73
N GLY A 41 5.50 -20.67 -9.46
CA GLY A 41 5.96 -19.55 -10.28
C GLY A 41 5.23 -18.24 -9.99
N LEU A 42 4.52 -18.13 -8.86
CA LEU A 42 3.80 -16.93 -8.45
C LEU A 42 4.58 -16.16 -7.37
N LEU A 43 4.30 -14.86 -7.26
CA LEU A 43 4.87 -14.04 -6.19
C LEU A 43 4.32 -14.53 -4.84
N ARG A 44 5.20 -14.93 -3.94
CA ARG A 44 4.81 -15.62 -2.69
C ARG A 44 4.08 -14.72 -1.71
N TRP A 45 4.44 -13.45 -1.66
CA TRP A 45 4.00 -12.53 -0.60
C TRP A 45 3.15 -11.37 -1.08
N VAL A 46 2.98 -11.21 -2.40
CA VAL A 46 2.19 -10.15 -3.01
C VAL A 46 1.27 -10.73 -4.07
N GLU A 47 0.07 -10.17 -4.20
CA GLU A 47 -0.94 -10.64 -5.16
C GLU A 47 -0.60 -10.27 -6.62
N SER A 48 0.33 -9.34 -6.82
CA SER A 48 0.73 -8.86 -8.15
C SER A 48 2.10 -8.20 -8.17
N ASP A 49 2.63 -8.04 -9.39
CA ASP A 49 3.90 -7.39 -9.71
C ASP A 49 3.89 -5.86 -9.58
N LYS A 50 2.72 -5.27 -9.32
CA LYS A 50 2.53 -3.83 -9.09
C LYS A 50 1.40 -3.56 -8.11
N ILE A 51 1.40 -2.36 -7.55
CA ILE A 51 0.28 -1.83 -6.77
C ILE A 51 -0.81 -1.31 -7.72
N TYR A 52 -2.02 -1.84 -7.62
CA TYR A 52 -3.16 -1.40 -8.45
C TYR A 52 -3.91 -0.20 -7.88
N ALA A 53 -3.77 0.07 -6.59
CA ALA A 53 -4.36 1.24 -5.97
C ALA A 53 -3.67 2.51 -6.49
N SER A 54 -4.47 3.50 -6.90
CA SER A 54 -3.96 4.82 -7.31
C SER A 54 -3.42 5.65 -6.14
N GLY A 55 -3.74 5.26 -4.91
CA GLY A 55 -3.33 5.93 -3.69
C GLY A 55 -3.86 5.20 -2.46
N LEU A 56 -3.30 5.53 -1.29
CA LEU A 56 -3.68 4.97 0.00
C LEU A 56 -4.02 6.10 0.99
N ILE A 57 -5.09 5.92 1.76
CA ILE A 57 -5.44 6.81 2.88
C ILE A 57 -5.56 5.94 4.13
N VAL A 58 -4.79 6.25 5.16
CA VAL A 58 -4.81 5.52 6.44
C VAL A 58 -5.05 6.46 7.60
N SER A 59 -5.73 5.96 8.64
CA SER A 59 -6.03 6.70 9.87
C SER A 59 -4.83 6.90 10.79
N ALA A 60 -3.77 6.11 10.61
CA ALA A 60 -2.52 6.21 11.34
C ALA A 60 -1.39 5.60 10.50
N TYR A 61 -0.15 6.02 10.72
CA TYR A 61 1.03 5.43 10.10
C TYR A 61 2.17 5.30 11.12
N THR A 62 2.81 4.13 11.12
CA THR A 62 3.98 3.79 11.93
C THR A 62 5.20 3.75 11.01
N GLU A 63 6.17 4.62 11.26
CA GLU A 63 7.40 4.68 10.45
C GLU A 63 8.26 3.42 10.59
N GLN A 64 8.30 2.85 11.79
CA GLN A 64 9.08 1.66 12.13
C GLN A 64 8.22 0.41 11.95
N TYR A 65 8.68 -0.51 11.10
CA TYR A 65 8.09 -1.83 10.98
C TYR A 65 8.77 -2.82 11.93
N SER A 66 8.02 -3.81 12.42
CA SER A 66 8.52 -4.87 13.29
C SER A 66 7.81 -6.17 12.98
N HIS A 67 8.24 -6.83 11.91
CA HIS A 67 7.75 -8.14 11.52
C HIS A 67 8.90 -8.97 10.94
N TRP A 68 8.92 -10.27 11.23
CA TRP A 68 10.07 -11.15 10.98
C TRP A 68 10.43 -11.29 9.50
N ASN A 69 9.48 -11.07 8.59
CA ASN A 69 9.68 -11.18 7.15
C ASN A 69 9.72 -9.82 6.43
N ALA A 70 9.63 -8.70 7.16
CA ALA A 70 9.61 -7.38 6.57
C ALA A 70 11.04 -6.96 6.17
N VAL A 71 11.19 -6.54 4.92
CA VAL A 71 12.48 -6.11 4.35
C VAL A 71 12.52 -4.63 4.04
N GLU A 72 11.36 -3.97 3.94
CA GLU A 72 11.24 -2.53 3.75
C GLU A 72 10.01 -1.95 4.47
N SER A 73 9.99 -0.63 4.68
CA SER A 73 8.83 0.07 5.24
C SER A 73 7.73 0.24 4.18
N LEU A 74 6.47 0.32 4.62
CA LEU A 74 5.35 0.63 3.73
C LEU A 74 5.56 1.95 2.98
N SER A 75 6.12 2.99 3.63
CA SER A 75 6.43 4.26 2.96
C SER A 75 7.50 4.13 1.86
N SER A 76 8.53 3.32 2.06
CA SER A 76 9.58 3.10 1.06
C SER A 76 9.02 2.35 -0.15
N TRP A 77 8.19 1.35 0.12
CA TRP A 77 7.54 0.56 -0.91
C TRP A 77 6.58 1.40 -1.77
N LEU A 78 5.74 2.24 -1.14
CA LEU A 78 4.85 3.14 -1.86
C LEU A 78 5.60 4.18 -2.71
N LYS A 79 6.69 4.76 -2.18
CA LYS A 79 7.56 5.67 -2.94
C LYS A 79 8.20 4.99 -4.14
N LYS A 80 8.71 3.77 -3.97
CA LYS A 80 9.32 2.97 -5.05
C LYS A 80 8.33 2.68 -6.17
N HIS A 81 7.06 2.46 -5.85
CA HIS A 81 5.98 2.22 -6.80
C HIS A 81 5.25 3.49 -7.27
N ASN A 82 5.70 4.67 -6.85
CA ASN A 82 5.06 5.97 -7.15
C ASN A 82 3.56 6.03 -6.77
N VAL A 83 3.20 5.44 -5.62
CA VAL A 83 1.82 5.47 -5.10
C VAL A 83 1.74 6.51 -3.97
N PRO A 84 0.90 7.56 -4.12
CA PRO A 84 0.71 8.55 -3.06
C PRO A 84 -0.01 7.94 -1.86
N CYS A 85 0.35 8.43 -0.67
CA CYS A 85 -0.26 8.03 0.59
C CYS A 85 -0.54 9.25 1.45
N LEU A 86 -1.72 9.31 2.06
CA LEU A 86 -2.08 10.29 3.07
C LEU A 86 -2.35 9.59 4.40
N TYR A 87 -1.83 10.16 5.48
CA TYR A 87 -2.07 9.72 6.84
C TYR A 87 -2.13 10.95 7.76
N ASP A 88 -2.78 10.80 8.90
CA ASP A 88 -2.86 11.81 9.98
C ASP A 88 -1.86 11.45 11.11
#